data_AF-A0A956G265-F1
#
_entry.id   AF-A0A956G265-F1
#
_cell.length_a   1.000
_cell.length_b   1.000
_cell.length_c   1.000
_cell.angle_alpha   90.00
_cell.angle_beta   90.00
_cell.angle_gamma   90.00
#
_symmetry.space_group_name_H-M   'P 1'
#
loop_
_entity.id
_entity.type
_entity.pdbx_description
1 polymer ?
#
loop_
_entity_poly.entity_id
_entity_poly.type
_entity_poly.pdbx_seq_one_letter_code
_entity_poly.pdbx_strand_id
1 'polypeptide(L)'
;MGRTLRNARHSTTIIALAAAALLLGPACGARSKSGAWRDDGGGIVPNPPPLDNGPRIYLDVYIDVFPDAAPLRDVSVDRGLMGACLSPQDFSRLDTDAKREDAENRAGSCGLGCLGNPDQFCARDCVRKELGLSIACASCFAEAISCAVARCLAQCAADPQAFGCRECRRINCDPQFGVCSGLGI
;
A
#
# COMPACT_ATOMS: atom_id res chain seq x y z
N MET A 1 23.66 31.78 46.25
CA MET A 1 22.32 31.90 46.87
C MET A 1 21.78 33.29 46.56
N GLY A 2 20.53 33.40 46.06
CA GLY A 2 19.86 34.69 45.85
C GLY A 2 19.39 34.95 44.41
N ARG A 3 18.21 34.42 44.04
CA ARG A 3 17.42 34.82 42.87
C ARG A 3 16.52 35.97 43.26
N THR A 4 16.49 37.06 42.49
CA THR A 4 15.32 37.97 42.49
C THR A 4 15.14 38.68 41.15
N LEU A 5 14.12 38.22 40.42
CA LEU A 5 13.14 38.96 39.62
C LEU A 5 13.65 39.93 38.52
N ARG A 6 13.81 39.41 37.29
CA ARG A 6 13.61 40.23 36.07
C ARG A 6 12.18 40.04 35.55
N ASN A 7 11.36 40.97 36.01
CA ASN A 7 10.23 41.62 35.37
C ASN A 7 9.86 41.09 33.96
N ALA A 8 8.70 40.45 33.90
CA ALA A 8 8.00 40.08 32.69
C ALA A 8 7.42 41.33 32.02
N ARG A 9 7.86 41.62 30.78
CA ARG A 9 7.18 42.49 29.81
C ARG A 9 7.90 42.40 28.45
N HIS A 10 7.60 41.35 27.70
CA HIS A 10 7.77 41.23 26.23
C HIS A 10 7.02 39.95 25.82
N SER A 11 5.70 39.89 26.00
CA SER A 11 4.67 40.49 25.14
C SER A 11 4.92 40.25 23.63
N THR A 12 4.59 39.02 23.23
CA THR A 12 3.62 38.75 22.13
C THR A 12 3.98 39.11 20.68
N THR A 13 5.25 39.23 20.29
CA THR A 13 5.61 39.48 18.87
C THR A 13 6.32 38.33 18.13
N ILE A 14 6.51 37.15 18.73
CA ILE A 14 7.26 36.03 18.08
C ILE A 14 6.35 34.94 17.46
N ILE A 15 5.02 35.03 17.58
CA ILE A 15 4.10 33.97 17.09
C ILE A 15 3.57 34.23 15.65
N ALA A 16 3.97 35.32 14.99
CA ALA A 16 3.39 35.71 13.69
C ALA A 16 4.23 35.37 12.44
N LEU A 17 5.28 34.54 12.54
CA LEU A 17 6.12 34.15 11.39
C LEU A 17 6.20 32.63 11.15
N ALA A 18 5.20 31.86 11.61
CA ALA A 18 5.08 30.43 11.33
C ALA A 18 3.79 30.07 10.56
N ALA A 19 3.22 31.03 9.81
CA ALA A 19 1.94 30.85 9.09
C ALA A 19 2.04 31.09 7.57
N ALA A 20 3.23 31.02 6.97
CA ALA A 20 3.42 31.23 5.52
C ALA A 20 4.09 30.05 4.77
N ALA A 21 4.12 28.85 5.36
CA ALA A 21 4.77 27.67 4.76
C ALA A 21 3.82 26.48 4.50
N LEU A 22 2.51 26.74 4.30
CA LEU A 22 1.50 25.67 4.15
C LEU A 22 0.70 25.71 2.83
N LEU A 23 1.18 26.35 1.75
CA LEU A 23 0.43 26.42 0.49
C LEU A 23 1.18 26.07 -0.80
N LEU A 24 2.35 25.43 -0.76
CA LEU A 24 3.00 24.89 -1.97
C LEU A 24 3.66 23.54 -1.69
N GLY A 25 2.84 22.51 -1.49
CA GLY A 25 3.28 21.15 -1.83
C GLY A 25 3.38 21.03 -3.36
N PRO A 26 4.31 20.25 -3.92
CA PRO A 26 4.36 20.05 -5.37
C PRO A 26 3.05 19.36 -5.77
N ALA A 27 2.24 20.08 -6.53
CA ALA A 27 1.04 19.54 -7.14
C ALA A 27 1.45 18.30 -7.94
N CYS A 28 0.86 17.14 -7.61
CA CYS A 28 0.84 16.00 -8.50
C CYS A 28 0.43 16.46 -9.89
N GLY A 29 1.34 16.29 -10.87
CA GLY A 29 1.11 16.36 -12.31
C GLY A 29 0.01 17.30 -12.79
N ALA A 30 0.34 18.57 -12.97
CA ALA A 30 -0.52 19.47 -13.75
C ALA A 30 -0.58 18.98 -15.20
N ARG A 31 -1.69 18.35 -15.59
CA ARG A 31 -1.96 17.94 -16.96
C ARG A 31 -2.06 19.18 -17.86
N SER A 32 -1.05 19.41 -18.69
CA SER A 32 -1.15 20.42 -19.75
C SER A 32 -2.25 20.02 -20.74
N LYS A 33 -3.01 21.00 -21.24
CA LYS A 33 -4.11 20.84 -22.20
C LYS A 33 -3.71 20.16 -23.53
N SER A 34 -2.41 19.95 -23.76
CA SER A 34 -1.84 19.29 -24.94
C SER A 34 -1.58 17.79 -24.79
N GLY A 35 -1.89 17.15 -23.65
CA GLY A 35 -1.84 15.69 -23.51
C GLY A 35 -0.45 15.04 -23.46
N ALA A 36 0.63 15.83 -23.39
CA ALA A 36 2.00 15.32 -23.25
C ALA A 36 2.44 15.31 -21.78
N TRP A 37 3.00 14.19 -21.33
CA TRP A 37 3.65 14.07 -20.02
C TRP A 37 5.04 14.71 -20.09
N ARG A 38 5.38 15.52 -19.09
CA ARG A 38 6.70 16.17 -18.97
C ARG A 38 7.36 15.77 -17.66
N ASP A 39 8.66 15.47 -17.71
CA ASP A 39 9.51 15.28 -16.53
C ASP A 39 9.89 16.63 -15.88
N ASP A 40 10.49 16.59 -14.70
CA ASP A 40 10.91 17.77 -13.92
C ASP A 40 11.98 18.62 -14.63
N GLY A 41 12.62 18.11 -15.68
CA GLY A 41 13.51 18.84 -16.60
C GLY A 41 12.80 19.46 -17.81
N GLY A 42 11.47 19.27 -17.92
CA GLY A 42 10.65 19.80 -19.01
C GLY A 42 10.73 19.02 -20.32
N GLY A 43 11.39 17.84 -20.33
CA GLY A 43 11.43 16.95 -21.48
C GLY A 43 10.06 16.32 -21.77
N ILE A 44 9.86 15.86 -23.00
CA ILE A 44 8.65 15.11 -23.38
C ILE A 44 8.98 13.63 -23.18
N VAL A 45 8.30 12.98 -22.24
CA VAL A 45 8.42 11.52 -22.09
C VAL A 45 7.29 10.84 -22.88
N PRO A 46 7.58 9.71 -23.55
CA PRO A 46 6.55 8.92 -24.20
C PRO A 46 5.54 8.42 -23.16
N ASN A 47 4.27 8.34 -23.57
CA ASN A 47 3.18 7.87 -22.73
C ASN A 47 3.51 6.45 -22.22
N PRO A 48 3.48 6.16 -20.91
CA PRO A 48 3.75 4.82 -20.43
C PRO A 48 2.72 3.84 -21.02
N PRO A 49 3.14 2.65 -21.47
CA PRO A 49 2.21 1.65 -21.98
C PRO A 49 1.27 1.16 -20.85
N PRO A 50 0.07 0.67 -21.20
CA PRO A 50 -0.86 0.12 -20.22
C PRO A 50 -0.22 -1.05 -19.44
N LEU A 51 -0.36 -0.99 -18.12
CA LEU A 51 0.21 -1.92 -17.12
C LEU A 51 -0.51 -3.29 -17.10
N ASP A 52 -0.63 -3.96 -18.25
CA ASP A 52 -1.26 -5.30 -18.31
C ASP A 52 -0.23 -6.43 -18.43
N ASN A 53 1.04 -6.12 -18.65
CA ASN A 53 2.08 -7.14 -18.86
C ASN A 53 3.13 -7.03 -17.76
N GLY A 54 3.20 -8.07 -16.92
CA GLY A 54 3.97 -8.12 -15.68
C GLY A 54 5.49 -7.89 -15.80
N PRO A 55 6.24 -8.04 -14.69
CA PRO A 55 7.58 -7.48 -14.48
C PRO A 55 8.71 -8.07 -15.34
N ARG A 56 8.42 -8.95 -16.32
CA ARG A 56 9.43 -9.62 -17.13
C ARG A 56 9.91 -8.84 -18.35
N ILE A 57 9.03 -8.11 -19.03
CA ILE A 57 9.42 -7.36 -20.24
C ILE A 57 10.21 -6.08 -19.94
N TYR A 58 10.20 -5.60 -18.69
CA TYR A 58 10.92 -4.38 -18.31
C TYR A 58 12.43 -4.61 -18.15
N LEU A 59 12.86 -5.84 -17.87
CA LEU A 59 14.27 -6.13 -17.57
C LEU A 59 15.11 -6.34 -18.84
N ASP A 60 14.53 -6.92 -19.89
CA ASP A 60 15.27 -7.29 -21.10
C ASP A 60 15.69 -6.07 -21.95
N VAL A 61 14.89 -4.99 -21.94
CA VAL A 61 15.18 -3.76 -22.71
C VAL A 61 16.27 -2.89 -22.07
N TYR A 62 16.51 -3.05 -20.76
CA TYR A 62 17.39 -2.13 -20.01
C TYR A 62 18.88 -2.49 -20.07
N ILE A 63 19.21 -3.76 -20.36
CA ILE A 63 20.59 -4.27 -20.35
C ILE A 63 21.39 -3.86 -21.59
N ASP A 64 20.75 -3.69 -22.75
CA ASP A 64 21.44 -3.35 -24.00
C ASP A 64 21.91 -1.89 -24.07
N VAL A 65 21.44 -1.02 -23.18
CA VAL A 65 21.75 0.43 -23.18
C VAL A 65 22.87 0.81 -22.21
N PHE A 66 23.17 -0.02 -21.19
CA PHE A 66 24.15 0.30 -20.15
C PHE A 66 25.06 -0.90 -19.80
N PRO A 67 26.12 -1.18 -20.60
CA PRO A 67 26.99 -2.35 -20.41
C PRO A 67 27.86 -2.29 -19.13
N ASP A 68 27.95 -1.12 -18.47
CA ASP A 68 28.80 -0.90 -17.30
C ASP A 68 28.00 -0.88 -15.98
N ALA A 69 26.69 -1.15 -16.04
CA ALA A 69 25.86 -1.25 -14.86
C ALA A 69 26.29 -2.48 -14.06
N ALA A 70 27.15 -2.26 -13.07
CA ALA A 70 27.49 -3.24 -12.05
C ALA A 70 26.20 -3.92 -11.55
N PRO A 71 26.21 -5.25 -11.35
CA PRO A 71 25.01 -5.99 -11.02
C PRO A 71 24.39 -5.38 -9.77
N LEU A 72 23.12 -4.97 -9.87
CA LEU A 72 22.32 -4.42 -8.76
C LEU A 72 22.12 -5.52 -7.70
N ARG A 73 23.17 -5.85 -6.94
CA ARG A 73 23.11 -6.74 -5.78
C ARG A 73 23.04 -5.99 -4.45
N ASP A 74 23.00 -4.65 -4.48
CA ASP A 74 22.87 -3.84 -3.26
C ASP A 74 22.23 -2.47 -3.52
N VAL A 75 21.17 -2.42 -4.33
CA VAL A 75 20.19 -1.35 -4.12
C VAL A 75 19.25 -1.88 -3.07
N SER A 76 19.47 -1.43 -1.84
CA SER A 76 18.47 -1.39 -0.79
C SER A 76 17.31 -0.54 -1.32
N VAL A 77 16.45 -1.18 -2.13
CA VAL A 77 15.16 -0.63 -2.56
C VAL A 77 14.46 -0.25 -1.26
N ASP A 78 14.09 1.02 -1.15
CA ASP A 78 13.63 1.61 0.10
C ASP A 78 12.52 0.79 0.76
N ARG A 79 12.76 0.41 2.01
CA ARG A 79 11.85 -0.26 2.95
C ARG A 79 10.59 0.59 3.30
N GLY A 80 10.20 1.51 2.42
CA GLY A 80 9.06 2.42 2.57
C GLY A 80 8.01 2.31 1.45
N LEU A 81 8.23 1.52 0.40
CA LEU A 81 7.25 1.36 -0.69
C LEU A 81 7.23 -0.06 -1.31
N MET A 82 7.51 -1.09 -0.51
CA MET A 82 7.32 -2.49 -0.89
C MET A 82 6.47 -3.11 0.20
N GLY A 83 5.21 -3.39 -0.14
CA GLY A 83 4.20 -3.69 0.84
C GLY A 83 4.52 -4.90 1.72
N ALA A 84 3.79 -5.01 2.82
CA ALA A 84 4.11 -5.91 3.93
C ALA A 84 4.21 -7.38 3.53
N CYS A 85 3.57 -7.80 2.44
CA CYS A 85 3.56 -9.18 1.94
C CYS A 85 4.69 -9.49 0.95
N LEU A 86 5.54 -8.53 0.63
CA LEU A 86 6.72 -8.74 -0.23
C LEU A 86 7.99 -9.09 0.57
N SER A 87 7.85 -9.28 1.88
CA SER A 87 8.95 -9.78 2.72
C SER A 87 9.36 -11.20 2.28
N PRO A 88 10.62 -11.62 2.46
CA PRO A 88 11.03 -12.98 2.12
C PRO A 88 10.21 -14.09 2.80
N GLN A 89 9.69 -13.82 4.00
CA GLN A 89 8.82 -14.75 4.72
C GLN A 89 7.49 -14.95 3.97
N ASP A 90 6.88 -13.85 3.53
CA ASP A 90 5.54 -13.83 2.94
C ASP A 90 5.56 -14.17 1.45
N PHE A 91 6.62 -13.75 0.75
CA PHE A 91 6.74 -13.91 -0.69
C PHE A 91 6.61 -15.37 -1.11
N SER A 92 7.30 -16.30 -0.44
CA SER A 92 7.21 -17.75 -0.75
C SER A 92 5.81 -18.35 -0.52
N ARG A 93 4.94 -17.65 0.22
CA ARG A 93 3.55 -18.05 0.47
C ARG A 93 2.57 -17.45 -0.52
N LEU A 94 2.97 -16.45 -1.32
CA LEU A 94 2.10 -15.62 -2.17
C LEU A 94 2.70 -15.33 -3.56
N ASP A 95 3.72 -16.08 -3.98
CA ASP A 95 4.50 -15.86 -5.21
C ASP A 95 3.82 -16.35 -6.49
N THR A 96 2.73 -17.11 -6.37
CA THR A 96 1.94 -17.60 -7.52
C THR A 96 0.48 -17.21 -7.38
N ASP A 97 -0.21 -17.09 -8.51
CA ASP A 97 -1.63 -16.74 -8.54
C ASP A 97 -2.48 -17.75 -7.79
N ALA A 98 -2.17 -19.06 -7.93
CA ALA A 98 -2.87 -20.12 -7.19
C ALA A 98 -2.75 -19.95 -5.66
N LYS A 99 -1.58 -19.51 -5.17
CA LYS A 99 -1.39 -19.25 -3.72
C LYS A 99 -2.09 -17.98 -3.25
N ARG A 100 -2.18 -16.96 -4.11
CA ARG A 100 -2.92 -15.72 -3.83
C ARG A 100 -4.42 -15.97 -3.76
N GLU A 101 -4.95 -16.72 -4.73
CA GLU A 101 -6.35 -17.15 -4.72
C GLU A 101 -6.66 -17.97 -3.45
N ASP A 102 -5.79 -18.92 -3.10
CA ASP A 102 -5.91 -19.70 -1.86
C ASP A 102 -5.79 -18.83 -0.59
N ALA A 103 -4.99 -17.76 -0.63
CA ALA A 103 -4.90 -16.78 0.44
C ALA A 103 -6.18 -15.94 0.60
N GLU A 104 -6.75 -15.46 -0.51
CA GLU A 104 -8.05 -14.79 -0.51
C GLU A 104 -9.17 -15.70 -0.02
N ASN A 105 -9.13 -16.97 -0.43
CA ASN A 105 -10.10 -17.98 -0.02
C ASN A 105 -10.10 -18.14 1.51
N ARG A 106 -8.92 -18.34 2.09
CA ARG A 106 -8.75 -18.47 3.55
C ARG A 106 -9.00 -17.16 4.29
N ALA A 107 -8.62 -16.01 3.74
CA ALA A 107 -8.95 -14.71 4.31
C ALA A 107 -10.46 -14.49 4.39
N GLY A 108 -11.21 -14.90 3.35
CA GLY A 108 -12.67 -14.89 3.34
C GLY A 108 -13.26 -15.74 4.47
N SER A 109 -12.77 -16.97 4.62
CA SER A 109 -13.18 -17.89 5.71
C SER A 109 -12.84 -17.35 7.09
N CYS A 110 -11.63 -16.79 7.28
CA CYS A 110 -11.23 -16.13 8.52
C CYS A 110 -12.11 -14.90 8.83
N GLY A 111 -12.47 -14.13 7.81
CA GLY A 111 -13.36 -12.99 7.96
C GLY A 111 -14.74 -13.40 8.46
N LEU A 112 -15.34 -14.42 7.83
CA LEU A 112 -16.63 -14.97 8.27
C LEU A 112 -16.55 -15.58 9.68
N GLY A 113 -15.52 -16.36 9.97
CA GLY A 113 -15.33 -16.98 11.28
C GLY A 113 -15.11 -15.99 12.42
N CYS A 114 -14.70 -14.75 12.11
CA CYS A 114 -14.47 -13.69 13.07
C CYS A 114 -15.61 -12.64 13.12
N LEU A 115 -16.69 -12.80 12.33
CA LEU A 115 -17.83 -11.88 12.39
C LEU A 115 -18.44 -11.85 13.79
N GLY A 116 -18.57 -10.63 14.35
CA GLY A 116 -19.12 -10.43 15.69
C GLY A 116 -18.20 -10.84 16.84
N ASN A 117 -16.96 -11.27 16.55
CA ASN A 117 -15.97 -11.55 17.58
C ASN A 117 -15.47 -10.22 18.20
N PRO A 118 -15.46 -10.07 19.54
CA PRO A 118 -14.98 -8.84 20.19
C PRO A 118 -13.46 -8.66 20.07
N ASP A 119 -12.71 -9.70 19.74
CA ASP A 119 -11.27 -9.60 19.48
C ASP A 119 -10.99 -9.00 18.10
N GLN A 120 -10.55 -7.75 18.10
CA GLN A 120 -10.14 -7.02 16.89
C GLN A 120 -8.99 -7.70 16.10
N PHE A 121 -8.26 -8.64 16.72
CA PHE A 121 -7.17 -9.37 16.09
C PHE A 121 -7.55 -10.76 15.58
N CYS A 122 -8.80 -11.21 15.78
CA CYS A 122 -9.26 -12.54 15.38
C CYS A 122 -8.92 -12.85 13.91
N ALA A 123 -9.28 -11.94 12.99
CA ALA A 123 -9.09 -12.14 11.56
C ALA A 123 -7.59 -12.19 11.19
N ARG A 124 -6.78 -11.26 11.73
CA ARG A 124 -5.33 -11.23 11.54
C ARG A 124 -4.68 -12.54 12.01
N ASP A 125 -5.04 -12.98 13.21
CA ASP A 125 -4.43 -14.16 13.81
C ASP A 125 -4.86 -15.46 13.13
N CYS A 126 -6.10 -15.53 12.64
CA CYS A 126 -6.58 -16.60 11.78
C CYS A 126 -5.77 -16.65 10.48
N VAL A 127 -5.71 -15.54 9.73
CA VAL A 127 -4.95 -15.44 8.47
C VAL A 127 -3.49 -15.82 8.67
N ARG A 128 -2.85 -15.27 9.72
CA ARG A 128 -1.46 -15.56 10.06
C ARG A 128 -1.23 -17.06 10.26
N LYS A 129 -2.11 -17.73 11.01
CA LYS A 129 -2.02 -19.17 11.30
C LYS A 129 -2.26 -20.02 10.06
N GLU A 130 -3.30 -19.72 9.30
CA GLU A 130 -3.71 -20.46 8.11
C GLU A 130 -2.70 -20.35 6.97
N LEU A 131 -2.09 -19.18 6.79
CA LEU A 131 -1.17 -18.89 5.66
C LEU A 131 0.32 -18.98 6.03
N GLY A 132 0.65 -18.90 7.32
CA GLY A 132 2.03 -18.84 7.79
C GLY A 132 2.72 -17.50 7.47
N LEU A 133 1.95 -16.42 7.38
CA LEU A 133 2.45 -15.09 7.06
C LEU A 133 3.06 -14.39 8.27
N SER A 134 3.81 -13.32 8.01
CA SER A 134 4.23 -12.35 9.00
C SER A 134 3.02 -11.64 9.59
N ILE A 135 3.18 -11.06 10.78
CA ILE A 135 2.13 -10.25 11.42
C ILE A 135 1.78 -9.04 10.55
N ALA A 136 2.76 -8.43 9.89
CA ALA A 136 2.55 -7.27 9.04
C ALA A 136 1.69 -7.61 7.83
N CYS A 137 2.03 -8.66 7.08
CA CYS A 137 1.23 -9.10 5.93
C CYS A 137 -0.17 -9.58 6.34
N ALA A 138 -0.28 -10.36 7.42
CA ALA A 138 -1.59 -10.79 7.94
C ALA A 138 -2.47 -9.60 8.39
N SER A 139 -1.88 -8.48 8.79
CA SER A 139 -2.63 -7.27 9.14
C SER A 139 -3.24 -6.61 7.90
N CYS A 140 -2.56 -6.62 6.75
CA CYS A 140 -3.15 -6.14 5.48
C CYS A 140 -4.39 -6.95 5.07
N PHE A 141 -4.35 -8.29 5.23
CA PHE A 141 -5.53 -9.12 5.01
C PHE A 141 -6.65 -8.83 6.01
N ALA A 142 -6.31 -8.58 7.29
CA ALA A 142 -7.31 -8.21 8.29
C ALA A 142 -7.97 -6.86 8.00
N GLU A 143 -7.22 -5.89 7.46
CA GLU A 143 -7.75 -4.61 6.97
C GLU A 143 -8.66 -4.80 5.74
N ALA A 144 -8.28 -5.67 4.81
CA ALA A 144 -9.14 -6.02 3.68
C ALA A 144 -10.44 -6.71 4.13
N ILE A 145 -10.36 -7.62 5.11
CA ILE A 145 -11.51 -8.26 5.74
C ILE A 145 -12.40 -7.21 6.40
N SER A 146 -11.85 -6.30 7.21
CA SER A 146 -12.64 -5.28 7.90
C SER A 146 -13.32 -4.33 6.90
N CYS A 147 -12.64 -3.98 5.80
CA CYS A 147 -13.24 -3.27 4.68
C CYS A 147 -14.40 -4.05 4.05
N ALA A 148 -14.22 -5.34 3.78
CA ALA A 148 -15.25 -6.18 3.20
C ALA A 148 -16.47 -6.31 4.14
N VAL A 149 -16.26 -6.39 5.45
CA VAL A 149 -17.35 -6.36 6.43
C VAL A 149 -18.07 -5.02 6.42
N ALA A 150 -17.35 -3.90 6.31
CA ALA A 150 -17.95 -2.58 6.30
C ALA A 150 -18.72 -2.26 5.01
N ARG A 151 -18.25 -2.75 3.85
CA ARG A 151 -18.74 -2.31 2.52
C ARG A 151 -19.40 -3.40 1.69
N CYS A 152 -19.08 -4.66 1.95
CA CYS A 152 -19.42 -5.80 1.09
C CYS A 152 -20.11 -6.94 1.85
N LEU A 153 -20.47 -6.76 3.13
CA LEU A 153 -21.02 -7.83 3.95
C LEU A 153 -22.28 -8.46 3.32
N ALA A 154 -23.16 -7.64 2.76
CA ALA A 154 -24.38 -8.15 2.12
C ALA A 154 -24.08 -9.12 0.96
N GLN A 155 -22.98 -8.91 0.24
CA GLN A 155 -22.53 -9.75 -0.87
C GLN A 155 -21.68 -10.94 -0.41
N CYS A 156 -21.02 -10.82 0.76
CA CYS A 156 -20.03 -11.77 1.25
C CYS A 156 -20.53 -12.70 2.38
N ALA A 157 -21.62 -12.37 3.08
CA ALA A 157 -22.04 -13.05 4.30
C ALA A 157 -22.43 -14.52 4.09
N ALA A 158 -23.05 -14.83 2.94
CA ALA A 158 -23.46 -16.21 2.63
C ALA A 158 -22.30 -17.04 2.08
N ASP A 159 -21.48 -16.44 1.21
CA ASP A 159 -20.34 -17.07 0.57
C ASP A 159 -19.28 -15.98 0.26
N PRO A 160 -18.10 -16.02 0.91
CA PRO A 160 -17.06 -15.02 0.69
C PRO A 160 -16.36 -15.22 -0.67
N GLN A 161 -16.66 -16.31 -1.38
CA GLN A 161 -16.21 -16.64 -2.73
C GLN A 161 -17.33 -16.49 -3.77
N ALA A 162 -18.47 -15.92 -3.41
CA ALA A 162 -19.45 -15.53 -4.40
C ALA A 162 -18.85 -14.46 -5.33
N PHE A 163 -19.19 -14.51 -6.62
CA PHE A 163 -18.76 -13.49 -7.60
C PHE A 163 -19.10 -12.07 -7.13
N GLY A 164 -20.31 -11.87 -6.60
CA GLY A 164 -20.74 -10.56 -6.09
C GLY A 164 -19.90 -10.07 -4.89
N CYS A 165 -19.41 -10.98 -4.05
CA CYS A 165 -18.49 -10.63 -2.97
C CYS A 165 -17.15 -10.17 -3.54
N ARG A 166 -16.54 -10.99 -4.40
CA ARG A 166 -15.24 -10.68 -5.02
C ARG A 166 -15.27 -9.34 -5.75
N GLU A 167 -16.29 -9.10 -6.57
CA GLU A 167 -16.42 -7.85 -7.31
C GLU A 167 -16.58 -6.64 -6.38
N CYS A 168 -17.35 -6.78 -5.30
CA CYS A 168 -17.47 -5.73 -4.30
C CYS A 168 -16.12 -5.42 -3.63
N ARG A 169 -15.37 -6.43 -3.21
CA ARG A 169 -14.03 -6.27 -2.61
C ARG A 169 -13.06 -5.63 -3.59
N ARG A 170 -13.04 -6.08 -4.84
CA ARG A 170 -12.22 -5.53 -5.91
C ARG A 170 -12.39 -4.04 -6.10
N ILE A 171 -13.63 -3.56 -6.04
CA ILE A 171 -13.92 -2.13 -6.20
C ILE A 171 -13.58 -1.34 -4.93
N ASN A 172 -13.87 -1.90 -3.75
CA ASN A 172 -13.93 -1.13 -2.50
C ASN A 172 -12.72 -1.28 -1.58
N CYS A 173 -12.03 -2.42 -1.65
CA CYS A 173 -11.07 -2.87 -0.63
C CYS A 173 -9.70 -3.19 -1.23
N ASP A 174 -9.65 -3.80 -2.42
CA ASP A 174 -8.41 -4.22 -3.06
C ASP A 174 -7.42 -3.06 -3.33
N PRO A 175 -7.85 -1.81 -3.62
CA PRO A 175 -6.91 -0.69 -3.75
C PRO A 175 -6.10 -0.43 -2.48
N GLN A 176 -6.73 -0.47 -1.29
CA GLN A 176 -6.03 -0.27 -0.02
C GLN A 176 -5.22 -1.50 0.36
N PHE A 177 -5.75 -2.69 0.08
CA PHE A 177 -5.00 -3.93 0.25
C PHE A 177 -3.70 -3.93 -0.57
N GLY A 178 -3.74 -3.48 -1.82
CA GLY A 178 -2.55 -3.41 -2.68
C GLY A 178 -1.50 -2.43 -2.16
N VAL A 179 -1.92 -1.29 -1.59
CA VAL A 179 -1.01 -0.34 -0.93
C VAL A 179 -0.35 -0.96 0.31
N CYS A 180 -1.12 -1.66 1.15
CA CYS A 180 -0.59 -2.28 2.37
C CYS A 180 0.30 -3.48 2.06
N SER A 181 -0.19 -4.41 1.24
CA SER A 181 0.43 -5.71 1.00
C SER A 181 1.51 -5.68 -0.07
N GLY A 182 1.41 -4.77 -1.04
CA GLY A 182 2.25 -4.76 -2.24
C GLY A 182 1.81 -5.80 -3.28
N LEU A 183 0.62 -6.39 -3.13
CA LEU A 183 0.06 -7.39 -4.04
C LEU A 183 -1.10 -6.79 -4.84
N GLY A 184 -1.12 -7.07 -6.15
CA GLY A 184 -2.32 -6.95 -6.97
C GLY A 184 -3.09 -8.26 -6.92
N ILE A 185 -4.38 -8.18 -6.62
CA ILE A 185 -5.36 -9.27 -6.66
C ILE A 185 -6.53 -8.89 -7.56
#